data_AF-B9M1A0-F1
#
_entry.id   AF-B9M1A0-F1
#
_cell.length_a   1.000
_cell.length_b   1.000
_cell.length_c   1.000
_cell.angle_alpha   90.00
_cell.angle_beta   90.00
_cell.angle_gamma   90.00
#
_symmetry.space_group_name_H-M   'P 1'
#
loop_
_entity.id
_entity.type
_entity.pdbx_description
1 polymer ?
#
loop_
_entity_poly.entity_id
_entity_poly.type
_entity_poly.pdbx_seq_one_letter_code
_entity_poly.pdbx_strand_id
1 'polypeptide(L)'
;MDKFRILRSVESSTFQRLEPEELRVYLLLLANSGKNGRGTINGRSLRKAAGTHLSRKKIAEMCETLREHGLLQGVLLLPHDPAEHDLVLRYGIADPCG
;
A
#
# COMPACT_ATOMS: atom_id res chain seq x y z
N MET A 1 -7.91 -1.80 14.09
CA MET A 1 -7.93 -0.61 13.23
C MET A 1 -9.26 -0.58 12.50
N ASP A 2 -9.97 0.54 12.56
CA ASP A 2 -11.23 0.75 11.84
C ASP A 2 -10.92 1.34 10.46
N LYS A 3 -11.06 0.53 9.41
CA LYS A 3 -10.70 0.91 8.04
C LYS A 3 -11.62 1.99 7.47
N PHE A 4 -12.90 2.00 7.86
CA PHE A 4 -13.84 3.04 7.44
C PHE A 4 -13.52 4.38 8.12
N ARG A 5 -13.09 4.34 9.38
CA ARG A 5 -12.59 5.54 10.06
C ARG A 5 -11.32 6.07 9.38
N ILE A 6 -10.35 5.21 9.06
CA ILE A 6 -9.14 5.58 8.32
C ILE A 6 -9.51 6.28 7.00
N LEU A 7 -10.37 5.66 6.18
CA LEU A 7 -10.78 6.25 4.90
C LEU A 7 -11.46 7.62 5.05
N ARG A 8 -12.28 7.81 6.09
CA ARG A 8 -12.91 9.10 6.39
C ARG A 8 -11.93 10.16 6.90
N SER A 9 -10.83 9.72 7.54
CA SER A 9 -9.80 10.61 8.07
C SER A 9 -8.76 11.04 7.04
N VAL A 10 -8.64 10.31 5.92
CA VAL A 10 -7.79 10.75 4.81
C VAL A 10 -8.46 11.95 4.15
N GLU A 11 -7.74 13.06 4.06
CA GLU A 11 -8.24 14.26 3.40
C GLU A 11 -8.59 13.98 1.93
N SER A 12 -9.73 14.51 1.47
CA SER A 12 -10.15 14.34 0.07
C SER A 12 -9.11 14.90 -0.93
N SER A 13 -8.34 15.92 -0.51
CA SER A 13 -7.23 16.50 -1.27
C SER A 13 -6.10 15.50 -1.50
N THR A 14 -5.83 14.62 -0.53
CA THR A 14 -4.81 13.57 -0.63
C THR A 14 -5.22 12.52 -1.65
N PHE A 15 -6.47 12.06 -1.64
CA PHE A 15 -6.95 11.10 -2.64
C PHE A 15 -6.98 11.68 -4.06
N GLN A 16 -7.25 12.98 -4.21
CA GLN A 16 -7.23 13.65 -5.52
C GLN A 16 -5.81 13.81 -6.11
N ARG A 17 -4.77 13.71 -5.29
CA ARG A 17 -3.36 13.81 -5.71
C ARG A 17 -2.75 12.45 -6.08
N LEU A 18 -3.42 11.36 -5.76
CA LEU A 18 -2.96 10.01 -6.11
C LEU A 18 -3.39 9.66 -7.53
N GLU A 19 -2.49 8.99 -8.25
CA GLU A 19 -2.85 8.32 -9.50
C GLU A 19 -3.86 7.19 -9.23
N PRO A 20 -4.73 6.83 -10.19
CA PRO A 20 -5.72 5.76 -10.01
C PRO A 20 -5.09 4.43 -9.59
N GLU A 21 -3.89 4.12 -10.05
CA GLU A 21 -3.12 2.92 -9.67
C GLU A 21 -2.68 2.97 -8.20
N GLU A 22 -2.18 4.11 -7.74
CA GLU A 22 -1.74 4.33 -6.36
C GLU A 22 -2.91 4.23 -5.38
N LEU A 23 -4.06 4.79 -5.75
CA LEU A 23 -5.30 4.66 -4.97
C LEU A 23 -5.73 3.19 -4.85
N ARG A 24 -5.71 2.42 -5.95
CA ARG A 24 -6.03 0.98 -5.91
C ARG A 24 -5.07 0.20 -5.04
N VAL A 25 -3.77 0.50 -5.13
CA VAL A 25 -2.74 -0.12 -4.29
C VAL A 25 -2.99 0.21 -2.82
N TYR A 26 -3.22 1.48 -2.48
CA TYR A 26 -3.52 1.88 -1.11
C TYR A 26 -4.76 1.18 -0.54
N LEU A 27 -5.86 1.12 -1.30
CA LEU A 27 -7.08 0.43 -0.88
C LEU A 27 -6.84 -1.08 -0.68
N LEU A 28 -6.02 -1.72 -1.53
CA LEU A 28 -5.63 -3.12 -1.34
C LEU A 28 -4.81 -3.32 -0.07
N LEU A 29 -3.83 -2.44 0.20
CA LEU A 29 -3.00 -2.50 1.42
C LEU A 29 -3.86 -2.28 2.67
N LEU A 30 -4.76 -1.31 2.64
CA LEU A 30 -5.70 -1.08 3.75
C LEU A 30 -6.59 -2.31 3.97
N ALA A 31 -7.12 -2.90 2.89
CA ALA A 31 -7.95 -4.10 2.96
C ALA A 31 -7.18 -5.32 3.51
N ASN A 32 -5.90 -5.50 3.15
CA ASN A 32 -5.06 -6.59 3.65
C ASN A 32 -4.42 -6.32 5.02
N SER A 33 -4.47 -5.08 5.52
CA SER A 33 -3.90 -4.77 6.83
C SER A 33 -4.63 -5.51 7.96
N GLY A 34 -3.84 -5.99 8.94
CA GLY A 34 -4.33 -6.64 10.15
C GLY A 34 -4.93 -5.65 11.14
N LYS A 35 -5.34 -6.15 12.32
CA LYS A 35 -5.96 -5.31 13.36
C LYS A 35 -5.05 -4.18 13.86
N ASN A 36 -3.73 -4.33 13.75
CA ASN A 36 -2.72 -3.32 14.11
C ASN A 36 -2.32 -2.42 12.93
N GLY A 37 -3.01 -2.49 11.79
CA GLY A 37 -2.67 -1.72 10.58
C GLY A 37 -1.45 -2.22 9.84
N ARG A 38 -0.79 -3.29 10.28
CA ARG A 38 0.38 -3.88 9.60
C ARG A 38 -0.05 -5.03 8.69
N GLY A 39 0.68 -5.22 7.61
CA GLY A 39 0.43 -6.30 6.68
C GLY A 39 1.67 -6.70 5.88
N THR A 40 1.53 -7.85 5.21
CA THR A 40 2.50 -8.36 4.24
C THR A 40 1.74 -8.72 2.97
N ILE A 41 2.27 -8.35 1.81
CA ILE A 41 1.65 -8.67 0.52
C ILE A 41 2.73 -8.95 -0.55
N ASN A 42 2.46 -9.88 -1.44
CA ASN A 42 3.34 -10.20 -2.56
C ASN A 42 3.16 -9.24 -3.75
N GLY A 43 4.19 -9.15 -4.59
CA GLY A 43 4.18 -8.36 -5.82
C GLY A 43 3.05 -8.76 -6.78
N ARG A 44 2.67 -10.04 -6.82
CA ARG A 44 1.62 -10.57 -7.70
C ARG A 44 0.26 -9.95 -7.38
N SER A 45 -0.09 -9.85 -6.10
CA SER A 45 -1.36 -9.26 -5.66
C SER A 45 -1.39 -7.76 -5.94
N LEU A 46 -0.24 -7.07 -5.74
CA LEU A 46 -0.10 -5.65 -6.10
C LEU A 46 -0.31 -5.42 -7.61
N ARG A 47 0.35 -6.23 -8.44
CA ARG A 47 0.20 -6.21 -9.91
C ARG A 47 -1.24 -6.45 -10.35
N LYS A 48 -1.92 -7.41 -9.71
CA LYS A 48 -3.32 -7.74 -10.01
C LYS A 48 -4.26 -6.56 -9.70
N ALA A 49 -4.00 -5.80 -8.64
CA ALA A 49 -4.85 -4.69 -8.25
C ALA A 49 -4.65 -3.40 -9.05
N ALA A 50 -3.42 -3.08 -9.47
CA ALA A 50 -3.19 -1.83 -10.19
C ALA A 50 -3.64 -1.88 -11.66
N GLY A 51 -3.55 -3.06 -12.29
CA GLY A 51 -3.65 -3.20 -13.74
C GLY A 51 -2.32 -3.71 -14.28
N THR A 52 -2.34 -4.61 -15.26
CA THR A 52 -1.17 -5.39 -15.66
C THR A 52 -0.09 -4.51 -16.28
N HIS A 53 1.00 -4.24 -15.53
CA HIS A 53 2.42 -4.06 -15.91
C HIS A 53 3.21 -3.27 -14.85
N LEU A 54 3.05 -3.63 -13.57
CA LEU A 54 3.81 -3.00 -12.49
C LEU A 54 5.20 -3.62 -12.32
N SER A 55 6.24 -2.83 -12.60
CA SER A 55 7.63 -3.20 -12.29
C SER A 55 7.91 -3.07 -10.79
N ARG A 56 8.93 -3.77 -10.29
CA ARG A 56 9.41 -3.60 -8.90
C ARG A 56 9.74 -2.15 -8.58
N LYS A 57 10.36 -1.44 -9.53
CA LYS A 57 10.70 -0.02 -9.40
C LYS A 57 9.45 0.83 -9.21
N LYS A 58 8.43 0.63 -10.04
CA LYS A 58 7.17 1.37 -9.94
C LYS A 58 6.42 1.07 -8.64
N ILE A 59 6.46 -0.17 -8.15
CA ILE A 59 5.93 -0.53 -6.82
C ILE A 59 6.63 0.25 -5.71
N ALA A 60 7.97 0.36 -5.77
CA ALA A 60 8.71 1.15 -4.80
C ALA A 60 8.33 2.64 -4.87
N GLU A 61 8.26 3.21 -6.08
CA GLU A 61 7.83 4.61 -6.31
C GLU A 61 6.45 4.89 -5.71
N MET A 62 5.45 4.05 -6.00
CA MET A 62 4.10 4.23 -5.42
C MET A 62 4.12 4.13 -3.90
N CYS A 63 4.90 3.22 -3.32
CA CYS A 63 5.00 3.11 -1.86
C CYS A 63 5.63 4.35 -1.23
N GLU A 64 6.60 4.96 -1.91
CA GLU A 64 7.19 6.24 -1.51
C GLU A 64 6.16 7.37 -1.60
N THR A 65 5.43 7.49 -2.71
CA THR A 65 4.35 8.48 -2.87
C THR A 65 3.30 8.36 -1.76
N LEU A 66 2.84 7.14 -1.46
CA LEU A 66 1.88 6.91 -0.37
C LEU A 66 2.46 7.25 1.01
N ARG A 67 3.78 7.09 1.21
CA ARG A 67 4.47 7.46 2.45
C ARG A 67 4.60 8.98 2.59
N GLU A 68 4.94 9.68 1.52
CA GLU A 68 5.01 11.15 1.46
C GLU A 68 3.66 11.80 1.76
N HIS A 69 2.57 11.16 1.32
CA HIS A 69 1.20 11.56 1.65
C HIS A 69 0.72 11.11 3.04
N GLY A 70 1.58 10.48 3.84
CA GLY A 70 1.25 10.05 5.20
C GLY A 70 0.20 8.94 5.25
N LEU A 71 0.10 8.11 4.20
CA LEU A 71 -0.84 6.99 4.11
C LEU A 71 -0.20 5.65 4.52
N LEU A 72 1.10 5.53 4.32
CA LEU A 72 1.90 4.36 4.70
C LEU A 72 3.02 4.73 5.68
N GLN A 73 3.39 3.75 6.50
CA GLN A 73 4.54 3.80 7.42
C GLN A 73 5.24 2.43 7.44
N GLY A 74 6.52 2.42 7.82
CA GLY A 74 7.26 1.16 8.02
C GLY A 74 7.28 0.25 6.78
N VAL A 75 7.49 0.84 5.60
CA VAL A 75 7.55 0.10 4.34
C VAL A 75 8.90 -0.60 4.20
N LEU A 76 8.86 -1.90 3.92
CA LEU A 76 10.05 -2.70 3.65
C LEU A 76 9.80 -3.62 2.44
N LEU A 77 10.58 -3.41 1.39
CA LEU A 77 10.63 -4.24 0.20
C LEU A 77 11.65 -5.37 0.41
N LEU A 78 11.16 -6.56 0.74
CA LEU A 78 12.00 -7.74 0.92
C LEU A 78 12.31 -8.40 -0.43
N PRO A 79 13.56 -8.84 -0.64
CA PRO A 79 13.89 -9.65 -1.82
C PRO A 79 13.21 -11.02 -1.74
N HIS A 80 12.68 -11.43 -2.89
CA HIS A 80 12.30 -12.80 -3.30
C HIS A 80 11.65 -13.69 -2.24
N ASP A 81 10.34 -13.89 -2.34
CA ASP A 81 9.70 -15.10 -1.79
C ASP A 81 10.11 -16.30 -2.65
N PRO A 82 10.85 -17.30 -2.11
CA PRO A 82 11.25 -18.49 -2.87
C PRO A 82 10.06 -19.30 -3.39
N ALA A 83 8.90 -19.23 -2.73
CA ALA A 83 7.70 -19.97 -3.12
C ALA A 83 6.96 -19.30 -4.28
N GLU A 84 7.05 -17.98 -4.42
CA GLU A 84 6.28 -17.22 -5.40
C GLU A 84 7.10 -16.57 -6.50
N HIS A 85 8.44 -16.61 -6.40
CA HIS A 85 9.39 -15.93 -7.27
C HIS A 85 9.08 -14.43 -7.46
N ASP A 86 8.64 -13.76 -6.39
CA ASP A 86 8.19 -12.36 -6.44
C ASP A 86 8.69 -11.53 -5.24
N LEU A 87 8.59 -10.21 -5.32
CA LEU A 87 8.87 -9.31 -4.21
C LEU A 87 7.82 -9.47 -3.10
N VAL A 88 8.24 -9.20 -1.87
CA VAL A 88 7.33 -9.11 -0.71
C VAL A 88 7.39 -7.72 -0.13
N LEU A 89 6.23 -7.10 0.07
CA LEU A 89 6.07 -5.81 0.70
C LEU A 89 5.54 -6.00 2.12
N ARG A 90 6.33 -5.59 3.12
CA ARG A 90 5.86 -5.39 4.49
C ARG A 90 5.53 -3.92 4.68
N TYR A 91 4.39 -3.62 5.29
CA TYR A 91 3.89 -2.25 5.40
C TYR A 91 3.08 -2.05 6.68
N GLY A 92 2.91 -0.79 7.06
CA GLY A 92 1.94 -0.32 8.01
C GLY A 92 1.08 0.78 7.39
N ILE A 93 -0.22 0.77 7.70
CA ILE A 93 -1.11 1.89 7.43
C ILE A 93 -0.82 2.96 8.48
N ALA A 94 -0.63 4.20 8.03
CA ALA A 94 -0.54 5.34 8.92
C ALA A 94 -1.93 5.57 9.55
N ASP A 95 -1.98 5.70 10.87
CA ASP A 95 -3.21 6.08 11.57
C ASP A 95 -3.16 7.59 11.81
N PRO A 96 -3.82 8.43 10.98
CA PRO A 96 -3.84 9.87 11.19
C PRO A 96 -4.62 10.27 12.46
N CYS A 97 -5.26 9.32 13.15
CA CYS A 97 -6.01 9.53 14.39
C CYS A 97 -5.26 9.05 15.64
N GLY A 98 -3.93 8.91 15.58
CA GLY A 98 -3.08 8.50 16.70
C GLY A 98 -3.36 9.25 18.00
#